data_AF-A0A936W2K2-F1
#
_entry.id   AF-A0A936W2K2-F1
#
_cell.length_a   1.000
_cell.length_b   1.000
_cell.length_c   1.000
_cell.angle_alpha   90.00
_cell.angle_beta   90.00
_cell.angle_gamma   90.00
#
_symmetry.space_group_name_H-M   'P 1'
#
loop_
_entity.id
_entity.type
_entity.pdbx_description
1 polymer ?
#
loop_
_entity_poly.entity_id
_entity_poly.type
_entity_poly.pdbx_seq_one_letter_code
_entity_poly.pdbx_strand_id
1 'polypeptide(L)'
;MVISALPDVADLNLGPDQSLCPGEIISLSPGIANVQYLWQDGSTGNTYQSTREETIILTISNECGTSTDTLEVTESTLGPQLDPVWWNGTIQGMSG
;
A
#
# COMPACT_ATOMS: atom_id res chain seq x y z
N MET A 1 0.47 -24.67 29.03
CA MET A 1 0.27 -25.03 27.60
C MET A 1 -0.54 -23.90 27.00
N VAL A 2 0.09 -23.01 26.23
CA VAL A 2 -0.65 -21.91 25.57
C VAL A 2 -1.11 -22.46 24.23
N ILE A 3 -2.42 -22.60 24.07
CA ILE A 3 -3.02 -23.00 22.81
C ILE A 3 -3.15 -21.70 22.02
N SER A 4 -2.12 -21.35 21.27
CA SER A 4 -2.19 -20.25 20.30
C SER A 4 -2.88 -20.79 19.05
N ALA A 5 -4.20 -20.87 19.06
CA ALA A 5 -4.97 -21.07 17.84
C ALA A 5 -4.89 -19.77 17.04
N LEU A 6 -3.94 -19.69 16.12
CA LEU A 6 -3.97 -18.70 15.04
C LEU A 6 -4.97 -19.22 13.99
N PRO A 7 -5.86 -18.37 13.47
CA PRO A 7 -7.07 -18.81 12.75
C PRO A 7 -6.72 -19.58 11.47
N ASP A 8 -7.51 -20.61 11.15
CA ASP A 8 -7.41 -21.51 9.98
C ASP A 8 -7.61 -20.79 8.61
N VAL A 9 -7.57 -19.46 8.58
CA VAL A 9 -7.77 -18.64 7.39
C VAL A 9 -6.45 -18.46 6.64
N ALA A 10 -6.54 -18.32 5.31
CA ALA A 10 -5.38 -18.02 4.48
C ALA A 10 -4.67 -16.73 4.95
N ASP A 11 -3.34 -16.78 4.99
CA ASP A 11 -2.51 -15.63 5.36
C ASP A 11 -2.61 -14.57 4.26
N LEU A 12 -3.26 -13.44 4.59
CA LEU A 12 -3.42 -12.31 3.68
C LEU A 12 -2.43 -11.23 4.08
N ASN A 13 -1.58 -10.84 3.14
CA ASN A 13 -0.63 -9.75 3.32
C ASN A 13 -0.45 -9.01 1.99
N LEU A 14 -0.92 -7.77 1.93
CA LEU A 14 -0.79 -6.84 0.81
C LEU A 14 0.58 -6.17 0.78
N GLY A 15 1.36 -6.29 1.86
CA GLY A 15 2.68 -5.68 2.02
C GLY A 15 2.64 -4.36 2.80
N PRO A 16 3.77 -3.65 2.88
CA PRO A 16 3.84 -2.34 3.51
C PRO A 16 3.11 -1.27 2.69
N ASP A 17 2.83 -0.14 3.33
CA ASP A 17 2.29 1.05 2.67
C ASP A 17 3.16 1.48 1.49
N GLN A 18 2.49 1.94 0.43
CA GLN A 18 3.15 2.31 -0.82
C GLN A 18 2.99 3.79 -1.11
N SER A 19 3.99 4.36 -1.76
CA SER A 19 3.96 5.73 -2.25
C SER A 19 4.10 5.71 -3.77
N LEU A 20 3.16 6.30 -4.49
CA LEU A 20 3.17 6.35 -5.96
C LEU A 20 3.54 7.74 -6.47
N CYS A 21 4.19 7.79 -7.62
CA CYS A 21 4.37 9.04 -8.38
C CYS A 21 3.12 9.33 -9.25
N PRO A 22 2.87 10.60 -9.61
CA PRO A 22 1.79 10.93 -10.53
C PRO A 22 1.93 10.16 -11.85
N GLY A 23 0.92 9.35 -12.18
CA GLY A 23 0.89 8.51 -13.39
C GLY A 23 1.47 7.10 -13.23
N GLU A 24 1.92 6.74 -12.04
CA GLU A 24 2.29 5.36 -11.70
C GLU A 24 1.05 4.50 -11.41
N ILE A 25 1.17 3.20 -11.61
CA ILE A 25 0.10 2.23 -11.38
C ILE A 25 0.60 1.18 -10.39
N ILE A 26 -0.08 1.07 -9.26
CA ILE A 26 0.14 -0.01 -8.30
C ILE A 26 -0.77 -1.16 -8.67
N SER A 27 -0.21 -2.36 -8.82
CA SER A 27 -0.96 -3.58 -9.07
C SER A 27 -0.78 -4.55 -7.89
N LEU A 28 -1.87 -4.83 -7.19
CA LEU A 28 -1.92 -5.76 -6.06
C LEU A 28 -2.46 -7.11 -6.53
N SER A 29 -1.77 -8.18 -6.18
CA SER A 29 -2.14 -9.56 -6.51
C SER A 29 -1.72 -10.50 -5.38
N PRO A 30 -2.60 -10.78 -4.42
CA PRO A 30 -2.28 -11.65 -3.27
C PRO A 30 -1.95 -13.09 -3.66
N GLY A 31 -2.42 -13.56 -4.81
CA GLY A 31 -2.09 -14.88 -5.33
C GLY A 31 -2.64 -16.06 -4.53
N ILE A 32 -3.68 -15.83 -3.72
CA ILE A 32 -4.27 -16.83 -2.84
C ILE A 32 -5.32 -17.64 -3.60
N ALA A 33 -5.16 -18.96 -3.66
CA ALA A 33 -6.13 -19.85 -4.31
C ALA A 33 -7.25 -20.25 -3.34
N ASN A 34 -8.42 -20.62 -3.89
CA ASN A 34 -9.57 -21.15 -3.14
C ASN A 34 -10.13 -20.19 -2.07
N VAL A 35 -10.04 -18.88 -2.32
CA VAL A 35 -10.66 -17.84 -1.51
C VAL A 35 -11.56 -16.97 -2.37
N GLN A 36 -12.58 -16.38 -1.77
CA GLN A 36 -13.34 -15.29 -2.37
C GLN A 36 -12.65 -13.97 -2.04
N TYR A 37 -12.50 -13.11 -3.04
CA TYR A 37 -11.92 -11.77 -2.89
C TYR A 37 -13.04 -10.73 -2.77
N LEU A 38 -12.87 -9.76 -1.88
CA LEU A 38 -13.72 -8.58 -1.78
C LEU A 38 -12.86 -7.35 -1.50
N TRP A 39 -12.74 -6.49 -2.50
CA TRP A 39 -12.05 -5.21 -2.42
C TRP A 39 -12.97 -4.11 -1.87
N GLN A 40 -12.39 -2.99 -1.45
CA GLN A 40 -13.09 -1.83 -0.88
C GLN A 40 -14.11 -1.19 -1.81
N ASP A 41 -13.94 -1.34 -3.13
CA ASP A 41 -14.84 -0.85 -4.18
C ASP A 41 -16.00 -1.83 -4.47
N GLY A 42 -16.00 -3.01 -3.82
CA GLY A 42 -16.94 -4.10 -4.05
C GLY A 42 -16.52 -5.05 -5.18
N SER A 43 -15.35 -4.86 -5.78
CA SER A 43 -14.79 -5.78 -6.77
C SER A 43 -14.40 -7.12 -6.14
N THR A 44 -14.47 -8.19 -6.91
CA THR A 44 -14.09 -9.55 -6.47
C THR A 44 -12.99 -10.17 -7.33
N GLY A 45 -12.25 -9.34 -8.08
CA GLY A 45 -11.12 -9.78 -8.88
C GLY A 45 -9.98 -10.30 -8.00
N ASN A 46 -9.13 -11.16 -8.55
CA ASN A 46 -7.89 -11.59 -7.87
C ASN A 46 -6.77 -10.54 -7.93
N THR A 47 -6.97 -9.50 -8.74
CA THR A 47 -6.07 -8.35 -8.89
C THR A 47 -6.83 -7.05 -8.65
N TYR A 48 -6.14 -6.07 -8.08
CA TYR A 48 -6.62 -4.70 -7.95
C TYR A 48 -5.54 -3.76 -8.46
N GLN A 49 -5.96 -2.72 -9.17
CA GLN A 49 -5.06 -1.69 -9.69
C GLN A 49 -5.50 -0.33 -9.18
N SER A 50 -4.55 0.39 -8.59
CA SER A 50 -4.74 1.77 -8.17
C SER A 50 -3.77 2.69 -8.94
N THR A 51 -4.24 3.89 -9.22
CA THR A 51 -3.49 4.94 -9.94
C THR A 51 -3.47 6.26 -9.17
N ARG A 52 -3.99 6.27 -7.94
CA ARG A 52 -4.20 7.45 -7.11
C ARG A 52 -3.95 7.10 -5.66
N GLU A 53 -3.74 8.11 -4.84
CA GLU A 53 -3.77 7.92 -3.39
C GLU A 53 -5.14 7.42 -2.93
N GLU A 54 -5.14 6.30 -2.22
CA GLU A 54 -6.32 5.69 -1.61
C GLU A 54 -5.92 4.69 -0.53
N THR A 55 -6.84 4.39 0.37
CA THR A 55 -6.69 3.25 1.30
C THR A 55 -7.33 2.03 0.67
N ILE A 56 -6.51 1.02 0.37
CA ILE A 56 -6.95 -0.24 -0.21
C ILE A 56 -7.26 -1.21 0.92
N ILE A 57 -8.42 -1.84 0.87
CA ILE A 57 -8.83 -2.84 1.86
C ILE A 57 -9.23 -4.09 1.09
N LEU A 58 -8.60 -5.21 1.40
CA LEU A 58 -8.98 -6.51 0.86
C LEU A 58 -9.47 -7.40 1.99
N THR A 59 -10.66 -7.95 1.81
CA THR A 59 -11.16 -9.07 2.60
C THR A 59 -11.16 -10.32 1.74
N ILE A 60 -10.51 -11.38 2.24
CA ILE A 60 -10.63 -12.72 1.68
C ILE A 60 -11.46 -13.61 2.59
N SER A 61 -12.22 -14.54 2.01
CA SER A 61 -13.00 -15.52 2.77
C SER A 61 -12.90 -16.93 2.19
N ASN A 62 -12.91 -17.92 3.06
CA ASN A 62 -12.97 -19.35 2.72
C ASN A 62 -13.82 -20.12 3.75
N GLU A 63 -13.87 -21.44 3.61
CA GLU A 63 -14.62 -22.32 4.53
C GLU A 63 -14.17 -22.21 5.99
N CYS A 64 -12.92 -21.80 6.23
CA CYS A 64 -12.34 -21.68 7.56
C CYS A 64 -12.58 -20.31 8.21
N GLY A 65 -12.82 -19.26 7.43
CA GLY A 65 -13.07 -17.93 7.96
C GLY A 65 -12.77 -16.79 6.99
N THR A 66 -12.54 -15.60 7.55
CA THR A 66 -12.27 -14.36 6.83
C THR A 66 -10.97 -13.72 7.31
N SER A 67 -10.16 -13.22 6.39
CA SER A 67 -8.97 -12.42 6.68
C SER A 67 -9.09 -11.09 5.97
N THR A 68 -8.63 -10.02 6.62
CA THR A 68 -8.70 -8.66 6.09
C THR A 68 -7.37 -7.99 6.28
N ASP A 69 -6.91 -7.30 5.23
CA ASP A 69 -5.70 -6.51 5.26
C ASP A 69 -5.90 -5.14 4.60
N THR A 70 -5.11 -4.17 5.03
CA THR A 70 -5.22 -2.77 4.65
C THR A 70 -3.86 -2.26 4.17
N LEU A 71 -3.85 -1.58 3.03
CA LEU A 71 -2.66 -0.96 2.47
C LEU A 71 -2.95 0.51 2.18
N GLU A 72 -2.12 1.40 2.72
CA GLU A 72 -2.22 2.83 2.42
C GLU A 72 -1.38 3.17 1.19
N VAL A 73 -2.03 3.81 0.21
CA VAL A 73 -1.36 4.37 -0.96
C VAL A 73 -1.34 5.88 -0.84
N THR A 74 -0.15 6.45 -0.83
CA THR A 74 0.06 7.91 -0.79
C THR A 74 0.62 8.40 -2.12
N GLU A 75 0.18 9.56 -2.61
CA GLU A 75 0.79 10.19 -3.77
C GLU A 75 2.00 11.01 -3.29
N SER A 76 3.20 10.61 -3.74
CA SER A 76 4.42 11.37 -3.52
C SER A 76 4.39 12.62 -4.40
N THR A 77 3.69 13.66 -3.91
CA THR A 77 3.70 15.01 -4.49
C THR A 77 5.07 15.68 -4.35
N LEU A 78 5.90 15.14 -3.46
CA LEU A 78 7.33 15.37 -3.43
C LEU A 78 7.95 14.39 -4.43
N GLY A 79 8.27 14.87 -5.64
CA GLY A 79 9.27 14.18 -6.49
C GLY A 79 10.56 13.91 -5.68
N PRO A 80 11.52 13.09 -6.19
CA PRO A 80 12.70 12.65 -5.42
C PRO A 80 13.22 13.82 -4.61
N GLN A 81 13.12 13.72 -3.28
CA GLN A 81 13.36 14.84 -2.38
C GLN A 81 14.74 15.40 -2.71
N LEU A 82 14.78 16.48 -3.49
CA LEU A 82 15.94 17.33 -3.56
C LEU A 82 15.94 17.98 -2.18
N ASP A 83 16.61 17.33 -1.23
CA ASP A 83 17.08 18.01 -0.03
C ASP A 83 17.64 19.35 -0.51
N PRO A 84 17.04 20.49 -0.13
CA PRO A 84 17.64 21.77 -0.39
C PRO A 84 18.85 21.89 0.55
N VAL A 85 19.96 21.24 0.19
CA VAL A 85 21.32 21.50 0.68
C VAL A 85 21.81 22.86 0.15
N TRP A 86 20.92 23.86 0.14
CA TRP A 86 21.22 25.27 -0.12
C TRP A 86 21.03 26.13 1.14
N TRP A 87 20.74 25.53 2.31
CA TRP A 87 20.86 26.22 3.59
C TRP A 87 22.15 25.84 4.31
N ASN A 88 23.30 26.22 3.76
CA ASN A 88 24.44 26.51 4.61
C ASN A 88 24.76 28.01 4.44
N GLY A 89 24.09 28.82 5.25
CA GLY A 89 24.02 30.26 5.13
C GLY A 89 25.38 30.97 5.17
N THR A 90 25.80 31.47 4.01
CA THR A 90 26.66 32.66 3.92
C THR A 90 26.16 33.58 2.81
N ILE A 91 25.27 34.50 3.17
CA ILE A 91 25.12 35.76 2.45
C ILE A 91 26.26 36.70 2.85
N GLN A 92 27.30 36.77 2.03
CA GLN A 92 28.21 37.92 1.95
C GLN A 92 28.93 37.80 0.60
N GLY A 93 28.78 38.66 -0.38
CA GLY A 93 28.13 39.95 -0.52
C GLY A 93 28.67 40.51 -1.85
N MET A 94 27.84 41.28 -2.55
CA MET A 94 28.23 42.33 -3.49
C MET A 94 29.00 41.95 -4.77
N SER A 95 28.32 42.30 -5.87
CA SER A 95 28.81 42.74 -7.18
C SER A 95 30.20 43.38 -7.24
N GLY A 96 30.90 43.15 -8.36
CA GLY A 96 31.93 44.05 -8.91
C GLY A 96 33.29 43.43 -9.03
#